data_AF-A0A9P4V335-F1
#
_entry.id   AF-A0A9P4V335-F1
#
_cell.length_a   1.000
_cell.length_b   1.000
_cell.length_c   1.000
_cell.angle_alpha   90.00
_cell.angle_beta   90.00
_cell.angle_gamma   90.00
#
_symmetry.space_group_name_H-M   'P 1'
#
loop_
_entity.id
_entity.type
_entity.pdbx_description
1 polymer ?
#
loop_
_entity_poly.entity_id
_entity_poly.type
_entity_poly.pdbx_seq_one_letter_code
_entity_poly.pdbx_strand_id
1 'polypeptide(L)'
;MLFSTNFMSFFYMPAVLISLSAALTIPLPVDIAARQASNLKQGSWLITYQPSAANSPLYKGPMRITSNDTSLIISGDLYNGTVEPNPADGSPLLPRANYWSYIRFVKYTPSSNGAFSLGMDFYLYNGVPNPRNNYTDWSDDPLDGGYTVDLQPATPPTTFPSSTTYFSGTVKRSSTGASLGTFTMGWVSPFYRRFHLERAAVTGMQRPSTDTTGTRTWASIFASAGIDMTVEDGKADIPNTSDGMWSMEQAHAAMLQYRRATDFDTEWRIWLLNVPRSSDVARGAMIDGGREFNGVPREGCVVANEWIVGTLADGSPDPGGFDIEHRPWKWPETVTGRKFVELQDAWFRTNLHEVGHFFNLPHPGDFAGGMMDDTPTYAMVGETGVTAKRFPENIDADSFKWNAYDMYVMAHRPDTHVRPGWHNFGGATNDQHPPSSTESLLG
;
A
#
# COMPACT_ATOMS: atom_id res chain seq x y z
N MET A 1 46.42 -31.45 39.94
CA MET A 1 46.01 -32.18 38.73
C MET A 1 44.49 -32.20 38.68
N LEU A 2 43.91 -31.57 37.63
CA LEU A 2 42.68 -31.96 36.91
C LEU A 2 41.36 -31.94 37.72
N PHE A 3 40.26 -31.28 37.38
CA PHE A 3 39.82 -30.41 36.28
C PHE A 3 38.56 -29.69 36.82
N SER A 4 38.42 -28.38 36.62
CA SER A 4 37.17 -27.66 36.86
C SER A 4 36.32 -27.68 35.57
N THR A 5 35.13 -28.24 35.62
CA THR A 5 34.13 -28.13 34.55
C THR A 5 33.28 -26.88 34.79
N ASN A 6 33.57 -25.81 34.04
CA ASN A 6 32.64 -24.69 33.87
C ASN A 6 31.59 -25.11 32.84
N PHE A 7 30.37 -25.39 33.31
CA PHE A 7 29.18 -25.41 32.46
C PHE A 7 28.75 -23.96 32.24
N MET A 8 29.08 -23.41 31.07
CA MET A 8 28.53 -22.14 30.59
C MET A 8 27.16 -22.44 30.00
N SER A 9 26.11 -22.21 30.78
CA SER A 9 24.73 -22.18 30.28
C SER A 9 24.56 -20.95 29.39
N PHE A 10 24.59 -21.14 28.07
CA PHE A 10 24.06 -20.15 27.14
C PHE A 10 22.55 -20.08 27.34
N PHE A 11 22.08 -19.00 27.95
CA PHE A 11 20.69 -18.58 27.86
C PHE A 11 20.42 -18.25 26.39
N TYR A 12 19.85 -19.21 25.67
CA TYR A 12 19.04 -18.94 24.48
C TYR A 12 17.84 -18.11 24.98
N MET A 13 17.91 -16.79 24.84
CA MET A 13 16.68 -16.02 24.75
C MET A 13 16.02 -16.44 23.44
N PRO A 14 14.82 -17.05 23.44
CA PRO A 14 14.05 -17.09 22.21
C PRO A 14 13.86 -15.63 21.79
N ALA A 15 14.27 -15.31 20.56
CA ALA A 15 13.82 -14.10 19.91
C ALA A 15 12.29 -14.12 20.05
N VAL A 16 11.79 -13.25 20.91
CA VAL A 16 10.36 -13.00 21.02
C VAL A 16 9.97 -12.57 19.62
N LEU A 17 9.30 -13.48 18.92
CA LEU A 17 8.40 -13.15 17.83
C LEU A 17 7.45 -12.11 18.41
N ILE A 18 7.83 -10.85 18.27
CA ILE A 18 6.89 -9.76 18.36
C ILE A 18 6.11 -9.81 17.06
N SER A 19 5.28 -10.86 16.92
CA SER A 19 4.01 -10.70 16.23
C SER A 19 3.19 -9.83 17.18
N LEU A 20 3.36 -8.51 17.08
CA LEU A 20 2.42 -7.57 17.69
C LEU A 20 1.16 -7.56 16.81
N SER A 21 0.54 -8.72 16.63
CA SER A 21 -0.80 -8.91 16.15
C SER A 21 -1.77 -8.61 17.29
N ALA A 22 -1.78 -7.35 17.74
CA ALA A 22 -3.02 -6.79 18.25
C ALA A 22 -3.88 -6.46 17.03
N ALA A 23 -4.43 -7.50 16.42
CA ALA A 23 -5.47 -7.41 15.41
C ALA A 23 -6.74 -6.93 16.12
N LEU A 24 -6.89 -5.61 16.25
CA LEU A 24 -8.23 -5.06 16.23
C LEU A 24 -8.69 -5.25 14.80
N THR A 25 -9.69 -6.10 14.60
CA THR A 25 -10.59 -5.98 13.46
C THR A 25 -11.06 -4.54 13.49
N ILE A 26 -10.48 -3.69 12.63
CA ILE A 26 -11.13 -2.43 12.28
C ILE A 26 -12.30 -2.91 11.43
N PRO A 27 -13.55 -2.93 11.95
CA PRO A 27 -14.67 -3.15 11.06
C PRO A 27 -14.50 -2.14 9.93
N LEU A 28 -14.59 -2.61 8.68
CA LEU A 28 -14.81 -1.73 7.54
C LEU A 28 -15.76 -0.62 8.02
N PRO A 29 -15.45 0.67 7.79
CA PRO A 29 -16.39 1.74 8.11
C PRO A 29 -17.77 1.28 7.65
N VAL A 30 -18.68 1.11 8.61
CA VAL A 30 -19.89 0.26 8.45
C VAL A 30 -20.86 0.82 7.40
N ASP A 31 -20.49 1.94 6.75
CA ASP A 31 -21.26 2.73 5.80
C ASP A 31 -20.49 3.08 4.51
N ILE A 32 -19.77 2.12 3.91
CA ILE A 32 -19.35 2.24 2.49
C ILE A 32 -20.57 2.10 1.53
N ALA A 33 -21.76 1.73 2.04
CA ALA A 33 -22.93 1.44 1.22
C ALA A 33 -23.86 2.64 0.94
N ALA A 34 -24.33 2.67 -0.32
CA ALA A 34 -25.38 3.49 -0.94
C ALA A 34 -25.08 5.00 -1.10
N ARG A 35 -24.30 5.36 -2.13
CA ARG A 35 -24.08 6.76 -2.53
C ARG A 35 -24.26 6.92 -4.04
N GLN A 36 -25.02 7.94 -4.45
CA GLN A 36 -25.49 8.14 -5.82
C GLN A 36 -24.35 8.08 -6.85
N ALA A 37 -24.57 7.33 -7.94
CA ALA A 37 -23.71 7.34 -9.11
C ALA A 37 -23.50 8.78 -9.58
N SER A 38 -22.25 9.25 -9.54
CA SER A 38 -21.89 10.55 -10.09
C SER A 38 -21.25 10.37 -11.47
N ASN A 39 -21.52 11.30 -12.38
CA ASN A 39 -20.83 11.42 -13.67
C ASN A 39 -19.37 11.89 -13.51
N LEU A 40 -18.81 11.91 -12.30
CA LEU A 40 -17.41 12.27 -12.10
C LEU A 40 -16.52 11.14 -12.59
N LYS A 41 -15.59 11.50 -13.48
CA LYS A 41 -14.65 10.56 -14.06
C LYS A 41 -13.74 10.00 -12.98
N GLN A 42 -13.74 8.67 -12.84
CA GLN A 42 -12.85 7.96 -11.92
C GLN A 42 -11.37 8.13 -12.27
N GLY A 43 -10.52 7.93 -11.27
CA GLY A 43 -9.06 7.95 -11.41
C GLY A 43 -8.40 9.09 -10.62
N SER A 44 -7.21 9.49 -11.06
CA SER A 44 -6.44 10.57 -10.45
C SER A 44 -6.64 11.89 -11.17
N TRP A 45 -6.67 12.95 -10.38
CA TRP A 45 -6.83 14.34 -10.77
C TRP A 45 -5.71 15.17 -10.16
N LEU A 46 -5.20 16.15 -10.89
CA LEU A 46 -4.35 17.20 -10.31
C LEU A 46 -5.25 18.33 -9.83
N ILE A 47 -5.20 18.59 -8.53
CA ILE A 47 -5.90 19.71 -7.91
C ILE A 47 -4.93 20.85 -7.59
N THR A 48 -5.44 22.07 -7.62
CA THR A 48 -4.70 23.27 -7.21
C THR A 48 -5.61 24.16 -6.39
N TYR A 49 -5.12 24.59 -5.22
CA TYR A 49 -5.77 25.61 -4.40
C TYR A 49 -4.86 26.83 -4.28
N GLN A 50 -5.32 27.96 -4.79
CA GLN A 50 -4.66 29.26 -4.71
C GLN A 50 -5.46 30.16 -3.75
N PRO A 51 -5.00 30.37 -2.51
CA PRO A 51 -5.63 31.32 -1.60
C PRO A 51 -5.56 32.75 -2.15
N SER A 52 -6.56 33.57 -1.82
CA SER A 52 -6.65 34.98 -2.23
C SER A 52 -5.83 35.92 -1.35
N ALA A 53 -5.45 35.49 -0.14
CA ALA A 53 -4.64 36.28 0.78
C ALA A 53 -3.23 36.50 0.21
N ALA A 54 -2.72 37.73 0.32
CA ALA A 54 -1.41 38.10 -0.21
C ALA A 54 -0.29 37.22 0.37
N ASN A 55 0.66 36.82 -0.47
CA ASN A 55 1.79 35.95 -0.14
C ASN A 55 1.41 34.55 0.36
N SER A 56 0.17 34.09 0.13
CA SER A 56 -0.19 32.72 0.48
C SER A 56 0.46 31.72 -0.48
N PRO A 57 0.95 30.58 0.03
CA PRO A 57 1.51 29.55 -0.84
C PRO A 57 0.43 28.96 -1.74
N LEU A 58 0.86 28.52 -2.92
CA LEU A 58 0.07 27.71 -3.83
C LEU A 58 0.10 26.26 -3.35
N TYR A 59 -1.07 25.63 -3.26
CA TYR A 59 -1.18 24.23 -2.87
C TYR A 59 -1.56 23.37 -4.06
N LYS A 60 -0.90 22.22 -4.21
CA LYS A 60 -1.13 21.27 -5.31
C LYS A 60 -1.10 19.84 -4.82
N GLY A 61 -1.80 18.96 -5.52
CA GLY A 61 -1.62 17.55 -5.29
C GLY A 61 -2.61 16.64 -6.00
N PRO A 62 -2.52 15.34 -5.73
CA PRO A 62 -3.44 14.34 -6.26
C PRO A 62 -4.80 14.39 -5.56
N MET A 63 -5.87 14.26 -6.33
CA MET A 63 -7.22 13.90 -5.87
C MET A 63 -7.61 12.59 -6.54
N ARG A 64 -8.14 11.64 -5.78
CA ARG A 64 -8.56 10.32 -6.26
C ARG A 64 -10.06 10.19 -6.15
N ILE A 65 -10.68 9.74 -7.23
CA ILE A 65 -12.12 9.51 -7.32
C ILE A 65 -12.36 8.05 -7.68
N THR A 66 -12.92 7.29 -6.75
CA THR A 66 -13.53 6.00 -7.06
C THR A 66 -15.03 6.26 -7.22
N SER A 67 -15.60 5.90 -8.37
CA SER A 67 -17.03 6.09 -8.66
C SER A 67 -17.58 4.85 -9.35
N ASN A 68 -18.64 4.28 -8.80
CA ASN A 68 -19.44 3.23 -9.43
C ASN A 68 -20.94 3.50 -9.19
N ASP A 69 -21.79 2.56 -9.62
CA ASP A 69 -23.25 2.74 -9.56
C ASP A 69 -23.79 2.94 -8.13
N THR A 70 -23.03 2.53 -7.11
CA THR A 70 -23.49 2.46 -5.71
C THR A 70 -22.60 3.20 -4.72
N SER A 71 -21.46 3.73 -5.15
CA SER A 71 -20.49 4.41 -4.28
C SER A 71 -19.71 5.47 -5.02
N LEU A 72 -19.45 6.57 -4.31
CA LEU A 72 -18.51 7.60 -4.67
C LEU A 72 -17.58 7.78 -3.48
N ILE A 73 -16.27 7.74 -3.70
CA ILE A 73 -15.26 8.04 -2.70
C ILE A 73 -14.29 9.04 -3.31
N ILE A 74 -14.09 10.14 -2.61
CA ILE A 74 -13.20 11.21 -3.03
C ILE A 74 -12.25 11.54 -1.87
N SER A 75 -10.97 11.58 -2.19
CA SER A 75 -9.89 11.95 -1.24
C SER A 75 -8.81 12.70 -1.98
N GLY A 76 -8.00 13.50 -1.29
CA GLY A 76 -6.83 14.10 -1.91
C GLY A 76 -5.72 14.41 -0.91
N ASP A 77 -4.57 14.77 -1.45
CA ASP A 77 -3.45 15.31 -0.69
C ASP A 77 -3.10 16.69 -1.26
N LEU A 78 -2.72 17.62 -0.39
CA LEU A 78 -2.17 18.91 -0.77
C LEU A 78 -0.76 19.05 -0.25
N TYR A 79 0.06 19.66 -1.10
CA TYR A 79 1.44 19.99 -0.84
C TYR A 79 1.64 21.50 -0.99
N ASN A 80 2.41 22.11 -0.10
CA ASN A 80 2.82 23.50 -0.18
C ASN A 80 4.17 23.62 -0.91
N GLY A 81 4.20 24.25 -2.08
CA GLY A 81 5.48 24.43 -2.73
C GLY A 81 5.42 24.91 -4.16
N THR A 82 6.60 24.97 -4.77
CA THR A 82 6.81 25.48 -6.12
C THR A 82 7.01 24.37 -7.15
N VAL A 83 6.90 23.10 -6.76
CA VAL A 83 7.04 21.98 -7.68
C VAL A 83 5.79 21.88 -8.54
N GLU A 84 6.00 21.87 -9.86
CA GLU A 84 4.97 21.77 -10.87
C GLU A 84 4.89 20.33 -11.40
N PRO A 85 3.93 19.50 -10.92
CA PRO A 85 3.75 18.17 -11.50
C PRO A 85 3.25 18.31 -12.94
N ASN A 86 3.84 17.56 -13.86
CA ASN A 86 3.36 17.49 -15.24
C ASN A 86 2.09 16.62 -15.31
N PRO A 87 0.92 17.18 -15.68
CA PRO A 87 -0.33 16.41 -15.76
C PRO A 87 -0.28 15.24 -16.75
N ALA A 88 0.60 15.29 -17.75
CA ALA A 88 0.78 14.22 -18.72
C ALA A 88 1.48 12.98 -18.16
N ASP A 89 2.15 13.09 -17.00
CA ASP A 89 2.85 11.97 -16.37
C ASP A 89 1.90 11.02 -15.62
N GLY A 90 0.61 11.39 -15.48
CA GLY A 90 -0.39 10.61 -14.76
C GLY A 90 -0.56 11.07 -13.31
N SER A 91 -0.69 10.14 -12.35
CA SER A 91 -0.97 10.51 -10.96
C SER A 91 0.16 11.37 -10.38
N PRO A 92 -0.12 12.58 -9.84
CA PRO A 92 0.90 13.52 -9.39
C PRO A 92 1.75 12.96 -8.24
N LEU A 93 3.06 13.19 -8.32
CA LEU A 93 4.03 12.92 -7.26
C LEU A 93 4.69 14.26 -6.89
N LEU A 94 4.65 14.61 -5.61
CA LEU A 94 5.24 15.84 -5.08
C LEU A 94 6.17 15.52 -3.89
N PRO A 95 7.17 16.37 -3.58
CA PRO A 95 8.11 16.08 -2.51
C PRO A 95 7.43 15.99 -1.14
N ARG A 96 7.83 14.99 -0.34
CA ARG A 96 7.29 14.71 0.99
C ARG A 96 7.48 15.88 1.96
N ALA A 97 8.61 16.59 1.85
CA ALA A 97 8.90 17.78 2.66
C ALA A 97 7.87 18.90 2.50
N ASN A 98 7.10 18.88 1.40
CA ASN A 98 6.07 19.85 1.10
C ASN A 98 4.67 19.36 1.46
N TYR A 99 4.49 18.17 2.05
CA TYR A 99 3.16 17.67 2.38
C TYR A 99 2.49 18.56 3.42
N TRP A 100 1.26 19.00 3.15
CA TRP A 100 0.56 19.98 3.98
C TRP A 100 -0.71 19.43 4.61
N SER A 101 -1.59 18.82 3.81
CA SER A 101 -2.88 18.36 4.33
C SER A 101 -3.44 17.18 3.56
N TYR A 102 -4.18 16.33 4.26
CA TYR A 102 -5.12 15.41 3.64
C TYR A 102 -6.46 16.10 3.45
N ILE A 103 -7.08 15.93 2.28
CA ILE A 103 -8.44 16.41 2.00
C ILE A 103 -9.40 15.24 2.07
N ARG A 104 -10.34 15.33 3.02
CA ARG A 104 -11.54 14.51 3.04
C ARG A 104 -12.67 15.26 2.35
N PHE A 105 -13.29 14.65 1.35
CA PHE A 105 -14.47 15.24 0.72
C PHE A 105 -15.72 14.68 1.39
N VAL A 106 -16.55 15.58 1.92
CA VAL A 106 -17.70 15.27 2.79
C VAL A 106 -19.04 15.60 2.14
N LYS A 107 -19.05 16.22 0.96
CA LYS A 107 -20.27 16.41 0.19
C LYS A 107 -19.98 16.46 -1.30
N TYR A 108 -20.88 15.88 -2.10
CA TYR A 108 -20.94 16.05 -3.54
C TYR A 108 -22.37 16.43 -3.92
N THR A 109 -22.53 17.47 -4.75
CA THR A 109 -23.84 17.90 -5.23
C THR A 109 -23.76 18.19 -6.74
N PRO A 110 -24.31 17.33 -7.61
CA PRO A 110 -24.33 17.59 -9.04
C PRO A 110 -25.21 18.81 -9.37
N SER A 111 -24.85 19.52 -10.43
CA SER A 111 -25.59 20.65 -10.97
C SER A 111 -25.75 20.50 -12.49
N SER A 112 -26.39 21.49 -13.14
CA SER A 112 -26.59 21.48 -14.58
C SER A 112 -25.29 21.70 -15.36
N ASN A 113 -25.27 21.28 -16.64
CA ASN A 113 -24.14 21.49 -17.56
C ASN A 113 -22.79 20.91 -17.09
N GLY A 114 -22.82 19.85 -16.28
CA GLY A 114 -21.62 19.20 -15.76
C GLY A 114 -20.95 19.93 -14.59
N ALA A 115 -21.54 21.04 -14.12
CA ALA A 115 -21.11 21.69 -12.88
C ALA A 115 -21.50 20.85 -11.66
N PHE A 116 -20.82 21.09 -10.53
CA PHE A 116 -21.11 20.44 -9.25
C PHE A 116 -20.48 21.20 -8.09
N SER A 117 -20.92 20.91 -6.87
CA SER A 117 -20.32 21.46 -5.65
C SER A 117 -19.68 20.35 -4.82
N LEU A 118 -18.58 20.68 -4.15
CA LEU A 118 -17.89 19.80 -3.20
C LEU A 118 -17.85 20.44 -1.82
N GLY A 119 -18.07 19.62 -0.78
CA GLY A 119 -17.71 19.92 0.60
C GLY A 119 -16.37 19.26 0.93
N MET A 120 -15.47 19.99 1.60
CA MET A 120 -14.09 19.57 1.83
C MET A 120 -13.65 19.88 3.26
N ASP A 121 -13.05 18.89 3.91
CA ASP A 121 -12.36 19.01 5.19
C ASP A 121 -10.86 18.88 4.96
N PHE A 122 -10.09 19.87 5.38
CA PHE A 122 -8.63 19.84 5.28
C PHE A 122 -8.07 19.48 6.65
N TYR A 123 -7.44 18.31 6.76
CA TYR A 123 -6.75 17.86 7.97
C TYR A 123 -5.27 18.17 7.83
N LEU A 124 -4.77 19.06 8.67
CA LEU A 124 -3.38 19.52 8.61
C LEU A 124 -2.44 18.42 9.09
N TYR A 125 -1.35 18.24 8.38
CA TYR A 125 -0.29 17.33 8.78
C TYR A 125 0.65 18.00 9.77
N ASN A 126 0.77 17.43 10.97
CA ASN A 126 1.59 17.96 12.06
C ASN A 126 2.93 17.22 12.21
N GLY A 127 3.18 16.18 11.41
CA GLY A 127 4.43 15.43 11.42
C GLY A 127 4.30 14.01 11.95
N VAL A 128 5.42 13.49 12.47
CA VAL A 128 5.53 12.17 13.09
C VAL A 128 6.07 12.37 14.51
N PRO A 129 5.21 12.48 15.53
CA PRO A 129 5.60 12.97 16.84
C PRO A 129 6.48 11.97 17.60
N ASN A 130 6.42 10.68 17.26
CA ASN A 130 7.30 9.68 17.83
C ASN A 130 7.71 8.62 16.78
N PRO A 131 9.01 8.52 16.43
CA PRO A 131 9.48 7.52 15.47
C PRO A 131 9.29 6.07 15.96
N ARG A 132 8.88 5.84 17.22
CA ARG A 132 8.60 4.51 17.80
C ARG A 132 7.15 4.08 17.72
N ASN A 133 6.18 5.00 17.63
CA ASN A 133 4.75 4.64 17.60
C ASN A 133 4.15 4.67 16.18
N ASN A 134 4.94 5.06 15.16
CA ASN A 134 4.60 4.96 13.73
C ASN A 134 3.35 5.71 13.27
N TYR A 135 2.66 6.46 14.14
CA TYR A 135 1.44 7.20 13.80
C TYR A 135 1.76 8.55 13.18
N THR A 136 0.88 8.98 12.27
CA THR A 136 0.86 10.34 11.75
C THR A 136 0.14 11.27 12.72
N ASP A 137 0.70 12.46 12.95
CA ASP A 137 -0.01 13.50 13.71
C ASP A 137 -0.76 14.41 12.74
N TRP A 138 -2.02 14.65 13.07
CA TRP A 138 -2.95 15.43 12.28
C TRP A 138 -3.66 16.43 13.19
N SER A 139 -4.19 17.51 12.60
CA SER A 139 -5.16 18.31 13.33
C SER A 139 -6.36 17.47 13.74
N ASP A 140 -6.83 17.66 14.98
CA ASP A 140 -8.00 16.95 15.50
C ASP A 140 -9.28 17.29 14.72
N ASP A 141 -9.38 18.55 14.27
CA ASP A 141 -10.52 19.09 13.54
C ASP A 141 -10.11 19.55 12.11
N PRO A 142 -11.07 19.60 11.16
CA PRO A 142 -10.89 20.26 9.89
C PRO A 142 -10.50 21.73 10.05
N LEU A 143 -9.54 22.20 9.25
CA LEU A 143 -9.16 23.60 9.20
C LEU A 143 -10.38 24.49 8.92
N ASP A 144 -10.54 25.55 9.72
CA ASP A 144 -11.66 26.52 9.66
C ASP A 144 -13.08 25.93 9.74
N GLY A 145 -13.23 24.68 10.19
CA GLY A 145 -14.52 23.98 10.16
C GLY A 145 -14.97 23.57 8.75
N GLY A 146 -14.03 23.46 7.80
CA GLY A 146 -14.26 22.97 6.45
C GLY A 146 -14.62 24.05 5.42
N TYR A 147 -14.68 23.60 4.17
CA TYR A 147 -14.80 24.42 2.98
C TYR A 147 -15.85 23.89 2.01
N THR A 148 -16.35 24.77 1.15
CA THR A 148 -17.14 24.39 -0.02
C THR A 148 -16.55 25.01 -1.29
N VAL A 149 -16.76 24.36 -2.43
CA VAL A 149 -16.42 24.92 -3.74
C VAL A 149 -17.51 24.57 -4.74
N ASP A 150 -17.97 25.59 -5.49
CA ASP A 150 -18.87 25.43 -6.62
C ASP A 150 -18.02 25.38 -7.90
N LEU A 151 -17.92 24.20 -8.52
CA LEU A 151 -17.07 23.91 -9.66
C LEU A 151 -17.84 24.02 -10.97
N GLN A 152 -17.28 24.77 -11.91
CA GLN A 152 -17.79 24.95 -13.26
C GLN A 152 -16.80 24.38 -14.28
N PRO A 153 -17.26 23.81 -15.41
CA PRO A 153 -16.37 23.44 -16.50
C PRO A 153 -15.51 24.64 -16.93
N ALA A 154 -14.21 24.39 -17.13
CA ALA A 154 -13.26 25.42 -17.54
C ALA A 154 -12.29 24.87 -18.59
N THR A 155 -11.62 25.76 -19.32
CA THR A 155 -10.61 25.37 -20.30
C THR A 155 -9.34 24.89 -19.57
N PRO A 156 -8.89 23.63 -19.79
CA PRO A 156 -7.65 23.16 -19.19
C PRO A 156 -6.43 23.84 -19.80
N PRO A 157 -5.33 23.98 -19.04
CA PRO A 157 -4.01 24.19 -19.62
C PRO A 157 -3.66 23.08 -20.64
N THR A 158 -2.87 23.42 -21.65
CA THR A 158 -2.53 22.51 -22.76
C THR A 158 -1.75 21.25 -22.34
N THR A 159 -1.24 21.21 -21.11
CA THR A 159 -0.50 20.09 -20.54
C THR A 159 -1.40 18.98 -19.99
N PHE A 160 -2.71 19.22 -19.82
CA PHE A 160 -3.64 18.20 -19.33
C PHE A 160 -4.02 17.20 -20.42
N PRO A 161 -4.08 15.89 -20.11
CA PRO A 161 -4.39 14.86 -21.09
C PRO A 161 -5.86 14.88 -21.53
N SER A 162 -6.77 15.44 -20.71
CA SER A 162 -8.17 15.62 -21.07
C SER A 162 -8.49 17.09 -21.35
N SER A 163 -8.99 17.38 -22.54
CA SER A 163 -9.43 18.73 -22.93
C SER A 163 -10.81 19.11 -22.41
N THR A 164 -11.59 18.17 -21.88
CA THR A 164 -12.99 18.35 -21.47
C THR A 164 -13.25 18.10 -19.99
N THR A 165 -12.24 17.63 -19.26
CA THR A 165 -12.39 17.17 -17.87
C THR A 165 -11.55 18.05 -16.94
N TYR A 166 -11.95 19.33 -16.88
CA TYR A 166 -11.28 20.36 -16.11
C TYR A 166 -12.29 21.35 -15.54
N PHE A 167 -12.14 21.69 -14.27
CA PHE A 167 -13.09 22.50 -13.53
C PHE A 167 -12.37 23.57 -12.70
N SER A 168 -13.05 24.69 -12.48
CA SER A 168 -12.58 25.78 -11.63
C SER A 168 -13.73 26.34 -10.80
N GLY A 169 -13.43 26.80 -9.59
CA GLY A 169 -14.40 27.33 -8.67
C GLY A 169 -13.78 28.20 -7.59
N THR A 170 -14.62 28.95 -6.88
CA THR A 170 -14.19 29.74 -5.71
C THR A 170 -14.39 28.92 -4.45
N VAL A 171 -13.33 28.76 -3.67
CA VAL A 171 -13.40 28.14 -2.34
C VAL A 171 -14.04 29.12 -1.38
N LYS A 172 -15.01 28.64 -0.60
CA LYS A 172 -15.69 29.39 0.46
C LYS A 172 -15.53 28.67 1.79
N ARG A 173 -15.40 29.43 2.88
CA ARG A 173 -15.47 28.87 4.23
C ARG A 173 -16.89 28.38 4.52
N SER A 174 -17.05 27.15 4.99
CA SER A 174 -18.38 26.57 5.24
C SER A 174 -19.19 27.34 6.28
N SER A 175 -18.53 27.83 7.33
CA SER A 175 -19.19 28.52 8.45
C SER A 175 -19.65 29.95 8.15
N THR A 176 -19.01 30.64 7.20
CA THR A 176 -19.28 32.07 6.93
C THR A 176 -19.64 32.39 5.48
N GLY A 177 -19.39 31.48 4.55
CA GLY A 177 -19.52 31.73 3.11
C GLY A 177 -18.45 32.65 2.52
N ALA A 178 -17.46 33.07 3.31
CA ALA A 178 -16.40 33.97 2.86
C ALA A 178 -15.53 33.31 1.78
N SER A 179 -15.27 34.01 0.68
CA SER A 179 -14.38 33.55 -0.40
C SER A 179 -12.91 33.55 0.04
N LEU A 180 -12.24 32.43 -0.16
CA LEU A 180 -10.86 32.19 0.31
C LEU A 180 -9.84 32.04 -0.80
N GLY A 181 -10.27 31.78 -2.04
CA GLY A 181 -9.37 31.56 -3.15
C GLY A 181 -10.02 30.80 -4.30
N THR A 182 -9.19 30.34 -5.22
CA THR A 182 -9.60 29.56 -6.38
C THR A 182 -9.13 28.12 -6.23
N PHE A 183 -10.00 27.18 -6.58
CA PHE A 183 -9.70 25.77 -6.66
C PHE A 183 -9.91 25.29 -8.08
N THR A 184 -8.94 24.54 -8.62
CA THR A 184 -9.06 23.87 -9.91
C THR A 184 -8.80 22.38 -9.77
N MET A 185 -9.41 21.60 -10.68
CA MET A 185 -9.17 20.17 -10.78
C MET A 185 -9.20 19.72 -12.23
N GLY A 186 -8.20 18.95 -12.65
CA GLY A 186 -8.15 18.36 -14.00
C GLY A 186 -7.78 16.88 -13.95
N TRP A 187 -8.47 16.07 -14.74
CA TRP A 187 -8.24 14.63 -14.79
C TRP A 187 -6.92 14.30 -15.49
N VAL A 188 -6.13 13.40 -14.89
CA VAL A 188 -4.77 13.07 -15.38
C VAL A 188 -4.53 11.58 -15.65
N SER A 189 -5.24 10.67 -14.96
CA SER A 189 -5.02 9.23 -15.15
C SER A 189 -6.25 8.41 -14.76
N PRO A 190 -6.52 7.27 -15.43
CA PRO A 190 -7.52 6.32 -14.95
C PRO A 190 -7.10 5.62 -13.65
N PHE A 191 -5.81 5.64 -13.31
CA PHE A 191 -5.27 5.07 -12.08
C PHE A 191 -5.16 6.12 -10.98
N TYR A 192 -5.28 5.68 -9.73
CA TYR A 192 -5.23 6.52 -8.52
C TYR A 192 -3.81 6.89 -8.15
N ARG A 193 -2.87 5.96 -8.32
CA ARG A 193 -1.45 6.07 -7.95
C ARG A 193 -0.59 5.34 -8.96
N ARG A 194 0.70 5.63 -8.92
CA ARG A 194 1.69 4.96 -9.78
C ARG A 194 2.95 4.58 -9.02
N PHE A 195 3.54 3.44 -9.36
CA PHE A 195 4.85 3.02 -8.84
C PHE A 195 5.60 2.11 -9.82
N HIS A 196 6.90 1.98 -9.61
CA HIS A 196 7.79 1.08 -10.33
C HIS A 196 8.18 -0.08 -9.41
N LEU A 197 8.05 -1.30 -9.92
CA LEU A 197 8.59 -2.49 -9.29
C LEU A 197 9.87 -2.90 -10.03
N GLU A 198 11.00 -2.85 -9.33
CA GLU A 198 12.26 -3.40 -9.80
C GLU A 198 12.49 -4.80 -9.21
N ARG A 199 12.49 -5.82 -10.07
CA ARG A 199 12.65 -7.22 -9.65
C ARG A 199 14.09 -7.66 -9.81
N ALA A 200 14.73 -8.01 -8.71
CA ALA A 200 16.07 -8.56 -8.65
C ALA A 200 16.07 -10.02 -8.17
N ALA A 201 17.16 -10.72 -8.47
CA ALA A 201 17.35 -12.09 -8.03
C ALA A 201 18.81 -12.39 -7.74
N VAL A 202 19.01 -13.26 -6.75
CA VAL A 202 20.27 -13.95 -6.54
C VAL A 202 20.53 -14.89 -7.71
N THR A 203 21.80 -15.07 -8.09
CA THR A 203 22.20 -15.95 -9.19
C THR A 203 21.50 -17.30 -9.15
N GLY A 204 20.79 -17.64 -10.23
CA GLY A 204 20.09 -18.91 -10.39
C GLY A 204 18.67 -18.95 -9.79
N MET A 205 18.23 -17.90 -9.09
CA MET A 205 16.87 -17.79 -8.58
C MET A 205 15.89 -17.29 -9.65
N GLN A 206 14.64 -17.71 -9.55
CA GLN A 206 13.60 -17.31 -10.47
C GLN A 206 12.99 -15.96 -10.07
N ARG A 207 12.41 -15.27 -11.05
CA ARG A 207 11.56 -14.08 -10.87
C ARG A 207 10.20 -14.36 -11.52
N PRO A 208 9.09 -14.41 -10.78
CA PRO A 208 7.81 -14.76 -11.39
C PRO A 208 7.30 -13.56 -12.19
N SER A 209 6.88 -13.77 -13.44
CA SER A 209 6.26 -12.72 -14.29
C SER A 209 4.74 -12.78 -14.33
N THR A 210 4.19 -13.98 -14.20
CA THR A 210 2.76 -14.25 -14.33
C THR A 210 2.35 -15.47 -13.51
N ASP A 211 1.04 -15.66 -13.40
CA ASP A 211 0.44 -16.93 -13.00
C ASP A 211 0.70 -18.03 -14.04
N THR A 212 0.31 -19.26 -13.71
CA THR A 212 0.52 -20.46 -14.52
C THR A 212 -0.26 -20.40 -15.84
N THR A 213 -1.36 -19.63 -15.88
CA THR A 213 -2.13 -19.42 -17.11
C THR A 213 -1.49 -18.39 -18.06
N GLY A 214 -0.56 -17.57 -17.55
CA GLY A 214 0.04 -16.46 -18.29
C GLY A 214 -0.90 -15.26 -18.49
N THR A 215 -2.10 -15.27 -17.91
CA THR A 215 -3.10 -14.23 -18.12
C THR A 215 -3.05 -13.14 -17.06
N ARG A 216 -2.60 -13.47 -15.84
CA ARG A 216 -2.43 -12.49 -14.77
C ARG A 216 -0.96 -12.12 -14.66
N THR A 217 -0.68 -10.91 -15.10
CA THR A 217 0.60 -10.24 -14.91
C THR A 217 0.54 -9.40 -13.62
N TRP A 218 1.71 -9.02 -13.10
CA TRP A 218 1.78 -8.04 -12.03
C TRP A 218 0.96 -6.77 -12.35
N ALA A 219 1.17 -6.20 -13.54
CA ALA A 219 0.53 -4.96 -13.96
C ALA A 219 -1.00 -5.11 -14.00
N SER A 220 -1.52 -6.21 -14.55
CA SER A 220 -2.98 -6.45 -14.58
C SER A 220 -3.60 -6.62 -13.19
N ILE A 221 -2.86 -7.20 -12.25
CA ILE A 221 -3.34 -7.41 -10.88
C ILE A 221 -3.40 -6.07 -10.14
N PHE A 222 -2.35 -5.25 -10.17
CA PHE A 222 -2.37 -3.91 -9.57
C PHE A 222 -3.35 -2.96 -10.27
N ALA A 223 -3.51 -3.09 -11.59
CA ALA A 223 -4.50 -2.34 -12.35
C ALA A 223 -5.94 -2.61 -11.88
N SER A 224 -6.24 -3.83 -11.39
CA SER A 224 -7.56 -4.15 -10.81
C SER A 224 -7.87 -3.37 -9.52
N ALA A 225 -6.84 -2.90 -8.81
CA ALA A 225 -6.97 -1.97 -7.67
C ALA A 225 -6.86 -0.49 -8.10
N GLY A 226 -6.84 -0.20 -9.40
CA GLY A 226 -6.67 1.17 -9.90
C GLY A 226 -5.26 1.72 -9.67
N ILE A 227 -4.24 0.86 -9.60
CA ILE A 227 -2.84 1.27 -9.43
C ILE A 227 -2.08 1.05 -10.73
N ASP A 228 -1.43 2.12 -11.20
CA ASP A 228 -0.54 2.07 -12.35
C ASP A 228 0.82 1.51 -11.91
N MET A 229 1.17 0.34 -12.42
CA MET A 229 2.43 -0.29 -12.04
C MET A 229 3.26 -0.62 -13.27
N THR A 230 4.50 -0.15 -13.26
CA THR A 230 5.51 -0.56 -14.24
C THR A 230 6.43 -1.61 -13.61
N VAL A 231 6.66 -2.71 -14.32
CA VAL A 231 7.63 -3.74 -13.92
C VAL A 231 8.92 -3.57 -14.70
N GLU A 232 10.03 -3.54 -13.98
CA GLU A 232 11.37 -3.54 -14.54
C GLU A 232 12.17 -4.73 -13.98
N ASP A 233 12.91 -5.39 -14.85
CA ASP A 233 13.86 -6.41 -14.42
C ASP A 233 15.20 -5.75 -14.08
N GLY A 234 15.53 -5.76 -12.79
CA GLY A 234 16.84 -5.38 -12.28
C GLY A 234 17.85 -6.52 -12.43
N LYS A 235 18.90 -6.47 -11.61
CA LYS A 235 19.99 -7.45 -11.61
C LYS A 235 19.48 -8.86 -11.25
N ALA A 236 19.82 -9.88 -12.05
CA ALA A 236 19.38 -11.27 -11.88
C ALA A 236 20.49 -12.23 -11.39
N ASP A 237 21.70 -11.71 -11.26
CA ASP A 237 22.93 -12.42 -10.91
C ASP A 237 23.58 -11.79 -9.67
N ILE A 238 22.76 -11.43 -8.67
CA ILE A 238 23.28 -10.95 -7.39
C ILE A 238 24.05 -12.11 -6.72
N PRO A 239 25.31 -11.93 -6.28
CA PRO A 239 26.06 -12.98 -5.61
C PRO A 239 25.32 -13.50 -4.39
N ASN A 240 25.31 -14.83 -4.22
CA ASN A 240 24.68 -15.46 -3.07
C ASN A 240 25.53 -15.29 -1.80
N THR A 241 24.91 -15.46 -0.63
CA THR A 241 25.63 -15.65 0.62
C THR A 241 26.30 -17.03 0.63
N SER A 242 27.32 -17.20 1.47
CA SER A 242 28.15 -18.42 1.49
C SER A 242 27.37 -19.70 1.83
N ASP A 243 26.28 -19.58 2.59
CA ASP A 243 25.40 -20.66 3.03
C ASP A 243 24.01 -20.64 2.34
N GLY A 244 23.80 -19.68 1.43
CA GLY A 244 22.53 -19.46 0.74
C GLY A 244 21.39 -19.02 1.66
N MET A 245 21.69 -18.55 2.87
CA MET A 245 20.74 -17.96 3.81
C MET A 245 20.93 -16.45 3.85
N TRP A 246 19.85 -15.69 3.68
CA TRP A 246 19.88 -14.23 3.65
C TRP A 246 19.22 -13.63 4.87
N SER A 247 19.91 -12.72 5.55
CA SER A 247 19.28 -11.84 6.53
C SER A 247 18.66 -10.61 5.87
N MET A 248 17.74 -9.94 6.57
CA MET A 248 17.19 -8.65 6.13
C MET A 248 18.29 -7.58 5.98
N GLU A 249 19.31 -7.60 6.83
CA GLU A 249 20.46 -6.69 6.71
C GLU A 249 21.22 -6.92 5.40
N GLN A 250 21.47 -8.19 5.04
CA GLN A 250 22.13 -8.54 3.78
C GLN A 250 21.26 -8.18 2.57
N ALA A 251 19.95 -8.42 2.66
CA ALA A 251 18.99 -8.02 1.62
C ALA A 251 18.96 -6.50 1.44
N HIS A 252 18.96 -5.73 2.53
CA HIS A 252 19.03 -4.26 2.47
C HIS A 252 20.36 -3.77 1.90
N ALA A 253 21.49 -4.36 2.30
CA ALA A 253 22.79 -4.02 1.73
C ALA A 253 22.83 -4.28 0.22
N ALA A 254 22.26 -5.39 -0.24
CA ALA A 254 22.10 -5.69 -1.66
C ALA A 254 21.18 -4.69 -2.36
N MET A 255 20.09 -4.24 -1.73
CA MET A 255 19.23 -3.20 -2.27
C MET A 255 20.02 -1.91 -2.53
N LEU A 256 20.76 -1.42 -1.54
CA LEU A 256 21.56 -0.20 -1.68
C LEU A 256 22.64 -0.32 -2.76
N GLN A 257 23.17 -1.52 -2.97
CA GLN A 257 24.21 -1.77 -3.96
C GLN A 257 23.68 -1.94 -5.38
N TYR A 258 22.53 -2.60 -5.56
CA TYR A 258 22.09 -3.08 -6.87
C TYR A 258 20.80 -2.46 -7.39
N ARG A 259 19.96 -1.88 -6.52
CA ARG A 259 18.78 -1.14 -6.95
C ARG A 259 19.21 0.11 -7.69
N ARG A 260 18.42 0.52 -8.67
CA ARG A 260 18.56 1.86 -9.25
C ARG A 260 18.46 2.94 -8.17
N ALA A 261 19.26 4.00 -8.31
CA ALA A 261 19.13 5.19 -7.47
C ALA A 261 17.68 5.68 -7.50
N THR A 262 17.09 5.83 -6.32
CA THR A 262 15.66 6.14 -6.15
C THR A 262 15.54 7.42 -5.36
N ASP A 263 14.71 8.34 -5.85
CA ASP A 263 14.24 9.47 -5.08
C ASP A 263 12.72 9.34 -4.92
N PHE A 264 12.30 8.96 -3.71
CA PHE A 264 10.89 8.80 -3.38
C PHE A 264 10.08 10.07 -3.54
N ASP A 265 10.73 11.25 -3.63
CA ASP A 265 10.10 12.55 -3.86
C ASP A 265 9.68 12.77 -5.33
N THR A 266 10.19 11.95 -6.25
CA THR A 266 9.91 12.02 -7.70
C THR A 266 9.37 10.72 -8.29
N GLU A 267 9.65 9.57 -7.66
CA GLU A 267 9.24 8.24 -8.13
C GLU A 267 8.99 7.30 -6.95
N TRP A 268 7.92 6.52 -6.99
CA TRP A 268 7.72 5.43 -6.05
C TRP A 268 8.34 4.17 -6.62
N ARG A 269 9.51 3.76 -6.13
CA ARG A 269 10.20 2.56 -6.62
C ARG A 269 10.37 1.53 -5.51
N ILE A 270 9.85 0.33 -5.75
CA ILE A 270 9.95 -0.83 -4.87
C ILE A 270 10.98 -1.77 -5.44
N TRP A 271 11.81 -2.32 -4.56
CA TRP A 271 12.73 -3.38 -4.93
C TRP A 271 12.28 -4.73 -4.36
N LEU A 272 12.11 -5.72 -5.24
CA LEU A 272 11.81 -7.09 -4.85
C LEU A 272 13.05 -7.95 -5.09
N LEU A 273 13.57 -8.57 -4.03
CA LEU A 273 14.69 -9.49 -4.12
C LEU A 273 14.23 -10.94 -3.96
N ASN A 274 14.48 -11.74 -4.97
CA ASN A 274 14.31 -13.19 -4.90
C ASN A 274 15.61 -13.87 -4.43
N VAL A 275 15.58 -14.48 -3.24
CA VAL A 275 16.71 -15.17 -2.61
C VAL A 275 16.45 -16.69 -2.50
N PRO A 276 17.47 -17.53 -2.28
CA PRO A 276 17.23 -18.95 -2.02
C PRO A 276 16.41 -19.17 -0.75
N ARG A 277 16.89 -18.65 0.39
CA ARG A 277 16.25 -18.74 1.72
C ARG A 277 16.52 -17.47 2.51
N SER A 278 15.66 -17.18 3.48
CA SER A 278 15.83 -16.08 4.43
C SER A 278 15.85 -16.60 5.87
N SER A 279 16.72 -16.03 6.70
CA SER A 279 16.85 -16.39 8.12
C SER A 279 15.76 -15.78 8.99
N ASP A 280 15.21 -14.64 8.57
CA ASP A 280 14.25 -13.87 9.37
C ASP A 280 12.82 -14.34 9.12
N VAL A 281 12.54 -14.82 7.90
CA VAL A 281 11.22 -15.30 7.49
C VAL A 281 11.35 -16.47 6.53
N ALA A 282 10.46 -17.46 6.66
CA ALA A 282 10.47 -18.65 5.82
C ALA A 282 10.10 -18.34 4.36
N ARG A 283 9.26 -17.33 4.10
CA ARG A 283 8.55 -17.16 2.82
C ARG A 283 8.89 -15.83 2.17
N GLY A 284 8.51 -14.73 2.81
CA GLY A 284 8.79 -13.38 2.38
C GLY A 284 8.51 -12.38 3.48
N ALA A 285 9.07 -11.19 3.34
CA ALA A 285 8.76 -10.03 4.16
C ALA A 285 9.30 -8.76 3.50
N MET A 286 8.83 -7.62 4.01
CA MET A 286 9.48 -6.34 3.83
C MET A 286 10.92 -6.38 4.39
N ILE A 287 11.89 -5.87 3.63
CA ILE A 287 13.29 -5.78 4.03
C ILE A 287 13.43 -4.77 5.17
N ASP A 288 12.88 -3.58 4.96
CA ASP A 288 12.98 -2.40 5.81
C ASP A 288 11.60 -1.97 6.28
N GLY A 289 10.94 -2.87 7.01
CA GLY A 289 9.65 -2.59 7.62
C GLY A 289 9.66 -1.31 8.45
N GLY A 290 10.78 -0.90 9.04
CA GLY A 290 10.93 0.39 9.69
C GLY A 290 12.17 1.15 9.25
N ARG A 291 12.84 1.78 10.20
CA ARG A 291 13.97 2.70 9.94
C ARG A 291 15.33 2.06 10.23
N GLU A 292 15.38 0.74 10.31
CA GLU A 292 16.46 -0.01 10.95
C GLU A 292 17.81 0.17 10.26
N PHE A 293 17.82 0.30 8.92
CA PHE A 293 19.06 0.26 8.15
C PHE A 293 19.56 1.62 7.67
N ASN A 294 18.73 2.42 7.00
CA ASN A 294 19.13 3.72 6.43
C ASN A 294 18.16 4.87 6.78
N GLY A 295 17.20 4.63 7.69
CA GLY A 295 16.21 5.62 8.09
C GLY A 295 15.03 5.80 7.11
N VAL A 296 14.99 5.07 6.00
CA VAL A 296 13.91 5.10 5.00
C VAL A 296 13.12 3.80 5.07
N PRO A 297 11.85 3.82 5.53
CA PRO A 297 11.04 2.61 5.58
C PRO A 297 10.44 2.23 4.24
N ARG A 298 10.18 0.93 4.07
CA ARG A 298 9.36 0.30 3.02
C ARG A 298 9.88 0.48 1.60
N GLU A 299 11.17 0.33 1.41
CA GLU A 299 11.79 0.46 0.10
C GLU A 299 11.84 -0.85 -0.68
N GLY A 300 11.78 -1.99 0.01
CA GLY A 300 11.84 -3.28 -0.64
C GLY A 300 11.32 -4.45 0.18
N CYS A 301 11.21 -5.58 -0.51
CA CYS A 301 10.82 -6.85 0.05
C CYS A 301 11.71 -7.97 -0.47
N VAL A 302 11.76 -9.07 0.29
CA VAL A 302 12.50 -10.27 -0.05
C VAL A 302 11.56 -11.46 -0.07
N VAL A 303 11.75 -12.37 -1.03
CA VAL A 303 10.96 -13.61 -1.13
C VAL A 303 11.88 -14.80 -1.39
N ALA A 304 11.74 -15.83 -0.58
CA ALA A 304 12.46 -17.09 -0.69
C ALA A 304 11.91 -17.93 -1.88
N ASN A 305 12.81 -18.34 -2.77
CA ASN A 305 12.53 -19.25 -3.88
C ASN A 305 12.53 -20.70 -3.42
N GLU A 306 13.53 -21.06 -2.62
CA GLU A 306 13.84 -22.44 -2.26
C GLU A 306 13.37 -22.80 -0.85
N TRP A 307 12.47 -22.01 -0.28
CA TRP A 307 11.75 -22.42 0.92
C TRP A 307 11.09 -23.78 0.69
N ILE A 308 11.25 -24.68 1.66
CA ILE A 308 10.64 -26.01 1.62
C ILE A 308 9.31 -25.94 2.36
N VAL A 309 8.22 -26.22 1.66
CA VAL A 309 6.88 -26.19 2.24
C VAL A 309 6.81 -27.13 3.44
N GLY A 310 6.30 -26.62 4.56
CA GLY A 310 6.30 -27.34 5.84
C GLY A 310 7.55 -27.16 6.70
N THR A 311 8.39 -26.15 6.42
CA THR A 311 9.56 -25.82 7.24
C THR A 311 9.56 -24.36 7.71
N LEU A 312 10.18 -24.10 8.87
CA LEU A 312 10.53 -22.78 9.35
C LEU A 312 11.77 -22.24 8.63
N ALA A 313 12.14 -20.98 8.89
CA ALA A 313 13.30 -20.32 8.26
C ALA A 313 14.62 -21.09 8.49
N ASP A 314 14.77 -21.73 9.64
CA ASP A 314 15.94 -22.56 9.99
C ASP A 314 15.91 -23.97 9.35
N GLY A 315 14.85 -24.30 8.60
CA GLY A 315 14.65 -25.60 7.97
C GLY A 315 14.05 -26.67 8.88
N SER A 316 13.78 -26.37 10.16
CA SER A 316 13.06 -27.29 11.04
C SER A 316 11.59 -27.43 10.61
N PRO A 317 10.90 -28.54 10.95
CA PRO A 317 9.49 -28.70 10.60
C PRO A 317 8.62 -27.58 11.17
N ASP A 318 7.81 -26.96 10.32
CA ASP A 318 6.76 -26.02 10.72
C ASP A 318 5.58 -26.84 11.25
N PRO A 319 5.26 -26.76 12.56
CA PRO A 319 4.20 -27.59 13.16
C PRO A 319 2.80 -27.22 12.66
N GLY A 320 2.67 -26.14 11.87
CA GLY A 320 1.40 -25.49 11.59
C GLY A 320 0.97 -24.64 12.77
N GLY A 321 -0.34 -24.40 12.90
CA GLY A 321 -0.88 -23.55 13.93
C GLY A 321 -2.28 -23.96 14.35
N PHE A 322 -3.00 -22.99 14.92
CA PHE A 322 -4.40 -23.11 15.26
C PHE A 322 -5.19 -22.06 14.50
N ASP A 323 -6.39 -22.40 14.05
CA ASP A 323 -7.32 -21.40 13.52
C ASP A 323 -8.01 -20.60 14.64
N ILE A 324 -8.91 -19.70 14.26
CA ILE A 324 -9.67 -18.86 15.22
C ILE A 324 -10.57 -19.68 16.15
N GLU A 325 -10.98 -20.88 15.74
CA GLU A 325 -11.74 -21.84 16.56
C GLU A 325 -10.82 -22.76 17.39
N HIS A 326 -9.51 -22.48 17.42
CA HIS A 326 -8.48 -23.29 18.08
C HIS A 326 -8.36 -24.73 17.54
N ARG A 327 -8.70 -24.94 16.27
CA ARG A 327 -8.51 -26.22 15.58
C ARG A 327 -7.07 -26.30 15.05
N PRO A 328 -6.32 -27.36 15.39
CA PRO A 328 -4.96 -27.51 14.88
C PRO A 328 -4.99 -27.77 13.37
N TRP A 329 -4.07 -27.17 12.65
CA TRP A 329 -3.85 -27.43 11.23
C TRP A 329 -2.37 -27.74 10.97
N LYS A 330 -2.09 -28.42 9.86
CA LYS A 330 -0.73 -28.75 9.40
C LYS A 330 -0.62 -28.46 7.92
N TRP A 331 0.60 -28.33 7.42
CA TRP A 331 0.83 -28.25 5.98
C TRP A 331 0.30 -29.50 5.26
N PRO A 332 -0.37 -29.37 4.10
CA PRO A 332 -0.87 -30.53 3.37
C PRO A 332 0.27 -31.45 2.93
N GLU A 333 0.09 -32.76 3.11
CA GLU A 333 1.10 -33.77 2.75
C GLU A 333 1.43 -33.75 1.25
N THR A 334 0.47 -33.32 0.41
CA THR A 334 0.62 -33.23 -1.05
C THR A 334 1.65 -32.21 -1.51
N VAL A 335 2.00 -31.24 -0.66
CA VAL A 335 2.99 -30.20 -0.98
C VAL A 335 4.17 -30.12 -0.03
N THR A 336 4.06 -30.70 1.17
CA THR A 336 5.14 -30.71 2.16
C THR A 336 6.41 -31.33 1.57
N GLY A 337 7.55 -30.69 1.79
CA GLY A 337 8.85 -31.13 1.25
C GLY A 337 9.16 -30.62 -0.17
N ARG A 338 8.21 -29.97 -0.86
CA ARG A 338 8.46 -29.33 -2.16
C ARG A 338 9.08 -27.95 -2.00
N LYS A 339 9.89 -27.54 -2.97
CA LYS A 339 10.35 -26.14 -3.06
C LYS A 339 9.17 -25.25 -3.42
N PHE A 340 9.05 -24.10 -2.77
CA PHE A 340 7.90 -23.22 -2.94
C PHE A 340 7.79 -22.66 -4.36
N VAL A 341 8.92 -22.37 -5.02
CA VAL A 341 8.96 -21.96 -6.44
C VAL A 341 8.32 -22.99 -7.39
N GLU A 342 8.21 -24.27 -7.02
CA GLU A 342 7.51 -25.28 -7.82
C GLU A 342 5.98 -25.17 -7.72
N LEU A 343 5.47 -24.40 -6.75
CA LEU A 343 4.06 -24.05 -6.60
C LEU A 343 3.84 -22.66 -7.22
N GLN A 344 4.04 -22.57 -8.54
CA GLN A 344 4.11 -21.32 -9.31
C GLN A 344 3.08 -20.26 -8.89
N ASP A 345 1.78 -20.60 -8.83
CA ASP A 345 0.74 -19.62 -8.49
C ASP A 345 0.81 -19.17 -7.03
N ALA A 346 1.06 -20.10 -6.11
CA ALA A 346 1.23 -19.76 -4.69
C ALA A 346 2.45 -18.88 -4.47
N TRP A 347 3.56 -19.20 -5.13
CA TRP A 347 4.79 -18.42 -5.04
C TRP A 347 4.66 -17.06 -5.71
N PHE A 348 4.10 -16.98 -6.92
CA PHE A 348 3.84 -15.70 -7.59
C PHE A 348 2.93 -14.80 -6.75
N ARG A 349 1.87 -15.38 -6.16
CA ARG A 349 0.98 -14.68 -5.23
C ARG A 349 1.73 -14.16 -4.00
N THR A 350 2.62 -14.94 -3.40
CA THR A 350 3.45 -14.45 -2.28
C THR A 350 4.31 -13.25 -2.69
N ASN A 351 4.89 -13.27 -3.90
CA ASN A 351 5.64 -12.11 -4.38
C ASN A 351 4.76 -10.85 -4.51
N LEU A 352 3.53 -11.00 -5.00
CA LEU A 352 2.55 -9.92 -5.08
C LEU A 352 2.11 -9.44 -3.68
N HIS A 353 1.90 -10.36 -2.76
CA HIS A 353 1.54 -10.11 -1.37
C HIS A 353 2.60 -9.26 -0.64
N GLU A 354 3.88 -9.63 -0.76
CA GLU A 354 4.95 -8.84 -0.15
C GLU A 354 5.05 -7.42 -0.76
N VAL A 355 4.85 -7.29 -2.07
CA VAL A 355 4.75 -5.97 -2.71
C VAL A 355 3.49 -5.22 -2.25
N GLY A 356 2.41 -5.92 -1.88
CA GLY A 356 1.20 -5.31 -1.29
C GLY A 356 1.49 -4.60 0.04
N HIS A 357 2.39 -5.14 0.87
CA HIS A 357 2.80 -4.52 2.15
C HIS A 357 3.46 -3.15 1.98
N PHE A 358 3.95 -2.80 0.79
CA PHE A 358 4.39 -1.45 0.45
C PHE A 358 3.32 -0.38 0.75
N PHE A 359 2.07 -0.67 0.39
CA PHE A 359 0.93 0.22 0.63
C PHE A 359 0.50 0.21 2.10
N ASN A 360 1.31 -0.38 2.99
CA ASN A 360 1.05 -0.54 4.40
C ASN A 360 -0.20 -1.41 4.71
N LEU A 361 -0.55 -2.30 3.78
CA LEU A 361 -1.65 -3.25 3.92
C LEU A 361 -1.29 -4.32 4.96
N PRO A 362 -2.15 -4.59 5.96
CA PRO A 362 -1.91 -5.66 6.92
C PRO A 362 -2.40 -7.00 6.37
N HIS A 363 -2.08 -8.09 7.06
CA HIS A 363 -2.87 -9.32 6.92
C HIS A 363 -4.26 -9.08 7.51
N PRO A 364 -5.33 -9.59 6.87
CA PRO A 364 -6.67 -9.49 7.45
C PRO A 364 -6.76 -10.35 8.72
N GLY A 365 -7.61 -9.95 9.66
CA GLY A 365 -7.82 -10.71 10.90
C GLY A 365 -8.55 -12.04 10.67
N ASP A 366 -9.43 -12.08 9.67
CA ASP A 366 -10.16 -13.26 9.19
C ASP A 366 -9.82 -13.51 7.72
N PHE A 367 -9.97 -14.76 7.27
CA PHE A 367 -9.72 -15.11 5.88
C PHE A 367 -10.65 -14.36 4.92
N ALA A 368 -10.06 -13.57 4.02
CA ALA A 368 -10.78 -12.78 3.03
C ALA A 368 -10.71 -13.37 1.60
N GLY A 369 -9.84 -14.35 1.40
CA GLY A 369 -9.62 -15.02 0.12
C GLY A 369 -9.05 -14.12 -0.97
N GLY A 370 -8.29 -13.08 -0.60
CA GLY A 370 -7.64 -12.17 -1.55
C GLY A 370 -6.14 -12.00 -1.26
N MET A 371 -5.48 -11.03 -1.90
CA MET A 371 -4.02 -10.93 -1.97
C MET A 371 -3.33 -10.82 -0.61
N MET A 372 -3.96 -10.19 0.37
CA MET A 372 -3.35 -9.94 1.69
C MET A 372 -3.51 -11.07 2.70
N ASP A 373 -4.24 -12.15 2.38
CA ASP A 373 -4.17 -13.38 3.16
C ASP A 373 -2.80 -14.05 2.97
N ASP A 374 -2.10 -14.44 4.02
CA ASP A 374 -0.77 -15.05 3.84
C ASP A 374 -0.86 -16.53 3.39
N THR A 375 0.24 -17.09 2.89
CA THR A 375 0.28 -18.49 2.43
C THR A 375 -0.11 -19.48 3.54
N PRO A 376 0.35 -19.35 4.80
CA PRO A 376 -0.16 -20.14 5.93
C PRO A 376 -1.67 -20.10 6.07
N THR A 377 -2.30 -18.92 5.95
CA THR A 377 -3.76 -18.79 6.06
C THR A 377 -4.47 -19.60 4.96
N TYR A 378 -3.99 -19.58 3.71
CA TYR A 378 -4.55 -20.42 2.65
C TYR A 378 -4.41 -21.93 2.92
N ALA A 379 -3.30 -22.36 3.51
CA ALA A 379 -3.13 -23.75 3.93
C ALA A 379 -4.10 -24.12 5.06
N MET A 380 -4.19 -23.27 6.08
CA MET A 380 -5.08 -23.42 7.23
C MET A 380 -6.55 -23.54 6.80
N VAL A 381 -7.07 -22.62 6.00
CA VAL A 381 -8.49 -22.63 5.59
C VAL A 381 -8.86 -23.82 4.71
N GLY A 382 -7.89 -24.35 3.96
CA GLY A 382 -8.06 -25.60 3.22
C GLY A 382 -8.15 -26.82 4.14
N GLU A 383 -7.27 -26.92 5.13
CA GLU A 383 -7.24 -28.07 6.05
C GLU A 383 -8.35 -28.06 7.10
N THR A 384 -8.81 -26.86 7.49
CA THR A 384 -9.94 -26.68 8.42
C THR A 384 -11.30 -26.71 7.72
N GLY A 385 -11.33 -26.82 6.39
CA GLY A 385 -12.56 -26.96 5.60
C GLY A 385 -13.35 -25.67 5.40
N VAL A 386 -12.76 -24.51 5.71
CA VAL A 386 -13.34 -23.19 5.40
C VAL A 386 -13.44 -22.99 3.88
N THR A 387 -12.43 -23.47 3.13
CA THR A 387 -12.51 -23.57 1.66
C THR A 387 -12.74 -25.02 1.23
N ALA A 388 -13.50 -25.22 0.15
CA ALA A 388 -13.76 -26.56 -0.39
C ALA A 388 -12.51 -27.21 -1.00
N LYS A 389 -11.64 -26.40 -1.62
CA LYS A 389 -10.33 -26.83 -2.13
C LYS A 389 -9.27 -26.69 -1.05
N ARG A 390 -8.24 -27.52 -1.11
CA ARG A 390 -7.08 -27.45 -0.20
C ARG A 390 -5.93 -26.70 -0.85
N PHE A 391 -4.96 -26.27 -0.07
CA PHE A 391 -3.74 -25.71 -0.62
C PHE A 391 -2.93 -26.78 -1.40
N PRO A 392 -2.43 -26.49 -2.61
CA PRO A 392 -2.39 -25.20 -3.29
C PRO A 392 -3.56 -24.96 -4.26
N GLU A 393 -4.50 -25.90 -4.38
CA GLU A 393 -5.64 -25.83 -5.31
C GLU A 393 -6.61 -24.67 -5.01
N ASN A 394 -6.64 -24.19 -3.77
CA ASN A 394 -7.37 -22.98 -3.37
C ASN A 394 -6.64 -21.67 -3.69
N ILE A 395 -5.43 -21.73 -4.27
CA ILE A 395 -4.80 -20.60 -4.96
C ILE A 395 -5.31 -20.62 -6.40
N ASP A 396 -6.45 -19.98 -6.63
CA ASP A 396 -7.06 -19.87 -7.96
C ASP A 396 -7.29 -18.41 -8.35
N ALA A 397 -8.10 -18.19 -9.38
CA ALA A 397 -8.41 -16.87 -9.92
C ALA A 397 -8.80 -15.84 -8.87
N ASP A 398 -9.56 -16.25 -7.85
CA ASP A 398 -10.09 -15.35 -6.84
C ASP A 398 -9.01 -14.97 -5.81
N SER A 399 -7.96 -15.77 -5.67
CA SER A 399 -6.85 -15.50 -4.75
C SER A 399 -5.92 -14.35 -5.18
N PHE A 400 -6.02 -13.91 -6.45
CA PHE A 400 -5.23 -12.82 -7.04
C PHE A 400 -5.94 -11.46 -7.02
N LYS A 401 -7.06 -11.32 -6.29
CA LYS A 401 -7.80 -10.06 -6.16
C LYS A 401 -7.33 -9.22 -4.98
N TRP A 402 -7.51 -7.91 -5.07
CA TRP A 402 -7.45 -7.01 -3.93
C TRP A 402 -8.83 -6.86 -3.30
N ASN A 403 -8.90 -6.85 -1.98
CA ASN A 403 -10.17 -6.75 -1.27
C ASN A 403 -10.69 -5.30 -1.34
N ALA A 404 -11.97 -5.08 -1.02
CA ALA A 404 -12.51 -3.72 -0.95
C ALA A 404 -11.73 -2.81 0.02
N TYR A 405 -11.29 -3.36 1.16
CA TYR A 405 -10.43 -2.66 2.11
C TYR A 405 -9.07 -2.31 1.51
N ASP A 406 -8.41 -3.27 0.86
CA ASP A 406 -7.08 -3.08 0.26
C ASP A 406 -7.13 -1.99 -0.81
N MET A 407 -8.09 -2.09 -1.73
CA MET A 407 -8.31 -1.09 -2.77
C MET A 407 -8.59 0.29 -2.19
N TYR A 408 -9.38 0.37 -1.11
CA TYR A 408 -9.63 1.63 -0.41
C TYR A 408 -8.34 2.22 0.17
N VAL A 409 -7.55 1.43 0.89
CA VAL A 409 -6.30 1.88 1.51
C VAL A 409 -5.33 2.36 0.43
N MET A 410 -5.12 1.54 -0.59
CA MET A 410 -4.24 1.87 -1.72
C MET A 410 -4.68 3.15 -2.42
N ALA A 411 -5.97 3.36 -2.66
CA ALA A 411 -6.45 4.53 -3.40
C ALA A 411 -6.58 5.80 -2.55
N HIS A 412 -7.11 5.69 -1.34
CA HIS A 412 -7.71 6.82 -0.61
C HIS A 412 -7.04 7.19 0.71
N ARG A 413 -6.18 6.34 1.29
CA ARG A 413 -5.37 6.77 2.44
C ARG A 413 -4.32 7.82 1.99
N PRO A 414 -3.93 8.74 2.87
CA PRO A 414 -2.99 9.82 2.53
C PRO A 414 -1.64 9.27 2.07
N ASP A 415 -0.89 10.05 1.30
CA ASP A 415 0.45 9.65 0.86
C ASP A 415 1.37 9.28 2.03
N THR A 416 1.24 9.96 3.16
CA THR A 416 2.00 9.63 4.38
C THR A 416 1.82 8.17 4.82
N HIS A 417 0.64 7.59 4.57
CA HIS A 417 0.35 6.20 4.90
C HIS A 417 0.93 5.24 3.85
N VAL A 418 0.64 5.46 2.58
CA VAL A 418 0.88 4.45 1.52
C VAL A 418 2.21 4.59 0.78
N ARG A 419 2.89 5.73 0.88
CA ARG A 419 4.17 5.99 0.18
C ARG A 419 5.36 5.58 1.06
N PRO A 420 6.42 4.98 0.48
CA PRO A 420 7.67 4.71 1.18
C PRO A 420 8.34 5.95 1.74
N GLY A 421 9.22 5.69 2.69
CA GLY A 421 10.05 6.72 3.28
C GLY A 421 9.29 7.66 4.24
N TRP A 422 7.99 7.46 4.44
CA TRP A 422 7.19 8.18 5.42
C TRP A 422 7.16 7.46 6.76
N HIS A 423 6.40 6.37 6.86
CA HIS A 423 6.18 5.62 8.10
C HIS A 423 6.59 4.16 7.98
N ASN A 424 6.91 3.57 9.12
CA ASN A 424 7.17 2.15 9.23
C ASN A 424 5.87 1.36 8.93
N PHE A 425 6.06 0.15 8.45
CA PHE A 425 5.02 -0.85 8.24
C PHE A 425 4.26 -1.18 9.53
N GLY A 426 2.96 -1.46 9.39
CA GLY A 426 2.06 -1.96 10.43
C GLY A 426 1.55 -0.91 11.42
N GLY A 427 2.39 0.04 11.81
CA GLY A 427 2.00 1.01 12.83
C GLY A 427 0.99 2.05 12.36
N ALA A 428 1.09 2.54 11.12
CA ALA A 428 0.11 3.46 10.55
C ALA A 428 -1.19 2.77 10.11
N THR A 429 -1.22 1.44 10.05
CA THR A 429 -2.37 0.66 9.57
C THR A 429 -3.56 0.74 10.52
N ASN A 430 -3.27 0.92 11.81
CA ASN A 430 -4.25 1.13 12.86
C ASN A 430 -4.58 2.62 13.10
N ASP A 431 -3.96 3.51 12.34
CA ASP A 431 -4.21 4.94 12.44
C ASP A 431 -5.57 5.27 11.78
N GLN A 432 -6.55 5.63 12.61
CA GLN A 432 -7.83 6.15 12.12
C GLN A 432 -7.75 7.63 11.73
N HIS A 433 -6.61 8.28 11.98
CA HIS A 433 -6.34 9.66 11.59
C HIS A 433 -5.47 9.71 10.30
N PRO A 434 -5.68 10.71 9.42
CA PRO A 434 -6.82 11.61 9.45
C PRO A 434 -8.09 10.78 9.16
N PRO A 435 -9.28 11.26 9.59
CA PRO A 435 -10.52 10.54 9.39
C PRO A 435 -10.69 10.07 7.95
N SER A 436 -11.03 8.80 7.80
CA SER A 436 -11.22 8.15 6.49
C SER A 436 -12.26 8.91 5.63
N SER A 437 -12.03 8.95 4.31
CA SER A 437 -12.96 9.50 3.31
C SER A 437 -14.28 8.71 3.16
N THR A 438 -14.42 7.60 3.87
CA THR A 438 -15.64 6.80 3.89
C THR A 438 -16.74 7.41 4.76
N GLU A 439 -16.46 8.39 5.61
CA GLU A 439 -17.49 9.07 6.40
C GLU A 439 -18.26 10.08 5.53
N SER A 440 -19.52 9.76 5.22
CA SER A 440 -20.59 10.66 4.75
C SER A 440 -20.27 11.61 3.58
N LEU A 441 -20.56 11.21 2.33
CA LEU A 441 -20.82 12.13 1.19
C LEU A 441 -22.33 12.44 1.02
N LEU A 442 -23.16 12.06 2.00
CA LEU A 442 -24.60 12.21 1.93
C LEU A 442 -25.04 13.35 2.85
N GLY A 443 -25.42 14.47 2.24
CA GLY A 443 -26.09 15.59 2.89
C GLY A 443 -26.97 16.33 1.92
#